data_AF-A0A7J6TMW3-F1
#
_entry.id   AF-A0A7J6TMW3-F1
#
_cell.length_a   1.000
_cell.length_b   1.000
_cell.length_c   1.000
_cell.angle_alpha   90.00
_cell.angle_beta   90.00
_cell.angle_gamma   90.00
#
_symmetry.space_group_name_H-M   'P 1'
#
loop_
_entity.id
_entity.type
_entity.pdbx_description
1 polymer ?
#
loop_
_entity_poly.entity_id
_entity_poly.type
_entity_poly.pdbx_seq_one_letter_code
_entity_poly.pdbx_strand_id
1 'polypeptide(L)'
;MSSCDLYSSYQCNGHGVCWPGYENNYCVCNAWWVGDQCDAISSYYWLCIIIAIVVFIKLALFACYYRMKYNRPATAAPSQRVLYTSANGYPTTNGVS
;
A
#
# COMPACT_ATOMS: atom_id res chain seq x y z
N MET A 1 5.97 -49.66 -3.73
CA MET A 1 5.66 -48.51 -4.60
C MET A 1 4.60 -47.68 -3.89
N SER A 2 5.00 -46.62 -3.22
CA SER A 2 4.08 -45.63 -2.65
C SER A 2 3.55 -44.78 -3.80
N SER A 3 2.33 -45.04 -4.26
CA SER A 3 1.66 -44.19 -5.24
C SER A 3 1.09 -42.95 -4.56
N CYS A 4 1.30 -41.76 -5.14
CA CYS A 4 0.52 -40.57 -4.79
C CYS A 4 -0.95 -40.87 -5.02
N ASP A 5 -1.78 -40.70 -4.00
CA ASP A 5 -3.22 -40.82 -4.18
C ASP A 5 -3.73 -39.44 -4.59
N LEU A 6 -4.09 -39.31 -5.87
CA LEU A 6 -4.59 -38.07 -6.45
C LEU A 6 -5.87 -37.57 -5.75
N TYR A 7 -6.54 -38.43 -4.98
CA TYR A 7 -7.71 -38.08 -4.17
C TYR A 7 -7.35 -37.64 -2.75
N SER A 8 -6.12 -37.91 -2.31
CA SER A 8 -5.58 -37.52 -1.01
C SER A 8 -4.76 -36.25 -1.12
N SER A 9 -5.45 -35.12 -1.31
CA SER A 9 -4.87 -33.79 -1.12
C SER A 9 -4.30 -33.58 0.29
N TYR A 10 -4.61 -34.48 1.24
CA TYR A 10 -3.98 -34.56 2.56
C TYR A 10 -2.50 -34.95 2.54
N GLN A 11 -1.99 -35.61 1.49
CA GLN A 11 -0.56 -35.99 1.42
C GLN A 11 0.39 -34.78 1.44
N CYS A 12 -0.08 -33.64 0.95
CA CYS A 12 0.64 -32.36 0.97
C CYS A 12 -0.14 -31.29 1.77
N ASN A 13 -0.83 -31.71 2.85
CA ASN A 13 -1.61 -30.86 3.76
C ASN A 13 -2.66 -29.94 3.08
N GLY A 14 -3.12 -30.28 1.87
CA GLY A 14 -4.00 -29.43 1.07
C GLY A 14 -3.32 -28.18 0.48
N HIS A 15 -2.01 -28.04 0.66
CA HIS A 15 -1.21 -26.90 0.24
C HIS A 15 -0.26 -27.24 -0.92
N GLY A 16 -0.47 -28.36 -1.60
CA GLY A 16 0.33 -28.76 -2.75
C GLY A 16 -0.25 -29.94 -3.51
N VAL A 17 0.48 -30.36 -4.54
CA VAL A 17 0.17 -31.51 -5.38
C VAL A 17 1.23 -32.59 -5.15
N CYS A 18 0.81 -33.83 -4.89
CA CYS A 18 1.73 -34.96 -4.76
C CYS A 18 2.22 -35.39 -6.15
N TRP A 19 3.54 -35.46 -6.31
CA TRP A 19 4.18 -35.95 -7.54
C TRP A 19 4.92 -37.27 -7.28
N PRO A 20 4.66 -38.32 -8.09
CA PRO A 20 5.36 -39.60 -7.94
C PRO A 20 6.79 -39.48 -8.43
N GLY A 21 7.75 -39.77 -7.55
CA GLY A 21 9.18 -39.87 -7.90
C GLY A 21 9.63 -41.31 -8.10
N TYR A 22 10.84 -41.49 -8.63
CA TYR A 22 11.39 -42.81 -8.96
C TYR A 22 11.61 -43.70 -7.72
N GLU A 23 12.04 -43.11 -6.59
CA GLU A 23 12.29 -43.83 -5.33
C GLU A 23 11.36 -43.37 -4.20
N ASN A 24 11.02 -42.07 -4.16
CA ASN A 24 10.12 -41.47 -3.17
C ASN A 24 9.17 -40.47 -3.84
N ASN A 25 7.98 -40.29 -3.27
CA ASN A 25 7.07 -39.23 -3.68
C ASN A 25 7.53 -37.90 -3.09
N TYR A 26 7.25 -36.80 -3.78
CA TYR A 26 7.52 -35.46 -3.30
C TYR A 26 6.32 -34.54 -3.53
N CYS A 27 6.13 -33.58 -2.64
CA CYS A 27 5.09 -32.57 -2.76
C CYS A 27 5.59 -31.35 -3.53
N VAL A 28 4.79 -30.91 -4.50
CA VAL A 28 4.97 -29.61 -5.15
C VAL A 28 4.03 -28.63 -4.47
N CYS A 29 4.59 -27.75 -3.65
CA CYS A 29 3.83 -26.81 -2.84
C CYS A 29 3.29 -25.62 -3.63
N ASN A 30 2.10 -25.17 -3.24
CA ASN A 30 1.52 -23.91 -3.69
C ASN A 30 2.35 -22.73 -3.19
N ALA A 31 2.16 -21.57 -3.82
CA ALA A 31 2.89 -20.35 -3.48
C ALA A 31 2.84 -20.09 -1.96
N TRP A 32 3.98 -19.68 -1.40
CA TRP A 32 4.18 -19.35 0.01
C TRP A 32 4.17 -20.54 0.98
N TRP A 33 4.05 -21.79 0.50
CA TRP A 33 4.18 -23.01 1.31
C TRP A 33 5.48 -23.76 1.00
N VAL A 34 6.11 -24.30 2.03
CA VAL A 34 7.38 -25.03 1.98
C VAL A 34 7.34 -26.20 2.97
N GLY A 35 8.35 -27.06 2.90
CA GLY A 35 8.44 -28.31 3.67
C GLY A 35 8.09 -29.52 2.81
N ASP A 36 8.49 -30.71 3.26
CA ASP A 36 8.33 -31.96 2.51
C ASP A 36 6.87 -32.30 2.22
N GLN A 37 5.95 -31.78 3.04
CA GLN A 37 4.49 -31.93 2.91
C GLN A 37 3.76 -30.59 2.83
N CYS A 38 4.43 -29.50 2.48
CA CYS A 38 3.83 -28.17 2.41
C CYS A 38 3.14 -27.74 3.72
N ASP A 39 3.74 -28.10 4.85
CA ASP A 39 3.23 -27.87 6.20
C ASP A 39 3.63 -26.51 6.78
N ALA A 40 4.67 -25.88 6.22
CA ALA A 40 5.19 -24.62 6.71
C ALA A 40 4.90 -23.47 5.74
N ILE A 41 4.42 -22.34 6.27
CA ILE A 41 4.41 -21.09 5.53
C ILE A 41 5.85 -20.58 5.43
N SER A 42 6.20 -20.22 4.22
CA SER A 42 7.48 -19.66 3.87
C SER A 42 7.77 -18.37 4.62
N SER A 43 8.94 -18.31 5.26
CA SER A 43 9.43 -17.12 5.94
C SER A 43 9.58 -15.90 5.03
N TYR A 44 9.71 -16.12 3.71
CA TYR A 44 9.76 -15.05 2.71
C TYR A 44 8.42 -14.31 2.49
N TYR A 45 7.29 -14.86 2.95
CA TYR A 45 5.97 -14.21 2.83
C TYR A 45 5.94 -12.83 3.50
N TRP A 46 6.36 -12.75 4.75
CA TRP A 46 6.41 -11.50 5.51
C TRP A 46 7.41 -10.51 4.94
N LEU A 47 8.56 -10.98 4.47
CA LEU A 47 9.56 -10.13 3.82
C LEU A 47 9.02 -9.51 2.53
N CYS A 48 8.34 -10.28 1.69
CA CYS A 48 7.70 -9.77 0.48
C CYS A 48 6.63 -8.72 0.78
N ILE A 49 5.81 -8.93 1.82
CA ILE A 49 4.80 -7.95 2.26
C ILE A 49 5.47 -6.65 2.71
N ILE A 50 6.51 -6.73 3.54
CA ILE A 50 7.21 -5.54 4.04
C ILE A 50 7.84 -4.77 2.88
N ILE A 51 8.51 -5.46 1.94
CA ILE A 51 9.12 -4.83 0.76
C ILE A 51 8.03 -4.14 -0.08
N ALA A 52 6.91 -4.82 -0.34
CA ALA A 52 5.80 -4.23 -1.08
C ALA A 52 5.28 -2.95 -0.39
N ILE A 53 5.04 -3.00 0.92
CA ILE A 53 4.59 -1.83 1.70
C ILE A 53 5.59 -0.68 1.60
N VAL A 54 6.90 -0.95 1.73
CA VAL A 54 7.94 0.08 1.62
C VAL A 54 7.94 0.71 0.23
N VAL A 55 7.82 -0.09 -0.84
CA VAL A 55 7.73 0.41 -2.22
C VAL A 55 6.46 1.27 -2.39
N PHE A 56 5.31 0.82 -1.89
CA PHE A 56 4.06 1.59 -1.94
C PHE A 56 4.18 2.91 -1.17
N ILE A 57 4.79 2.92 0.01
CA ILE A 57 5.03 4.14 0.78
C ILE A 57 5.95 5.09 0.00
N LYS A 58 7.03 4.59 -0.59
CA LYS A 58 7.94 5.41 -1.41
C LYS A 58 7.23 6.00 -2.62
N LEU A 59 6.41 5.21 -3.32
CA LEU A 59 5.61 5.67 -4.45
C LEU A 59 4.56 6.71 -4.03
N ALA A 60 3.90 6.50 -2.89
CA ALA A 60 2.94 7.46 -2.34
C ALA A 60 3.61 8.76 -1.92
N LEU A 61 4.76 8.70 -1.24
CA LEU A 61 5.54 9.88 -0.88
C LEU A 61 6.04 10.62 -2.11
N PHE A 62 6.52 9.89 -3.13
CA PHE A 62 6.92 10.46 -4.41
C PHE A 62 5.73 11.15 -5.08
N ALA A 63 4.58 10.47 -5.19
CA ALA A 63 3.37 11.07 -5.76
C ALA A 63 2.92 12.32 -4.98
N CYS A 64 2.96 12.29 -3.65
CA CYS A 64 2.66 13.45 -2.80
C CYS A 64 3.66 14.59 -3.04
N TYR A 65 4.96 14.29 -3.12
CA TYR A 65 6.00 15.26 -3.44
C TYR A 65 5.77 15.91 -4.81
N TYR A 66 5.46 15.11 -5.84
CA TYR A 66 5.18 15.60 -7.18
C TYR A 66 3.90 16.45 -7.20
N ARG A 67 2.82 16.00 -6.54
CA ARG A 67 1.60 16.82 -6.41
C ARG A 67 1.90 18.16 -5.74
N MET A 68 2.67 18.18 -4.66
CA MET A 68 3.06 19.42 -3.97
C MET A 68 3.96 20.34 -4.78
N LYS A 69 4.66 19.84 -5.81
CA LYS A 69 5.55 20.66 -6.66
C LYS A 69 4.87 21.12 -7.95
N TYR A 70 4.15 20.21 -8.62
CA TYR A 70 3.53 20.45 -9.94
C TYR A 70 2.07 20.91 -9.85
N ASN A 71 1.32 20.47 -8.83
CA ASN A 71 -0.02 20.99 -8.52
C ASN A 71 0.05 22.09 -7.46
N ARG A 72 1.19 22.79 -7.30
CA ARG A 72 1.12 24.15 -6.76
C ARG A 72 0.29 24.92 -7.78
N PRO A 73 -0.96 25.31 -7.48
CA PRO A 73 -1.52 26.44 -8.20
C PRO A 73 -0.47 27.54 -8.07
N ALA A 74 -0.01 28.08 -9.20
CA ALA A 74 0.58 29.41 -9.20
C ALA A 74 -0.33 30.23 -8.32
N THR A 75 0.21 30.74 -7.20
CA THR A 75 -0.44 31.65 -6.26
C THR A 75 -1.88 31.94 -6.68
N ALA A 76 -2.87 31.44 -5.94
CA ALA A 76 -4.07 32.26 -5.84
C ALA A 76 -3.52 33.64 -5.46
N ALA A 77 -3.46 34.54 -6.45
CA ALA A 77 -3.19 35.93 -6.20
C ALA A 77 -4.12 36.31 -5.04
N PRO A 78 -3.72 37.17 -4.11
CA PRO A 78 -4.66 37.69 -3.16
C PRO A 78 -5.71 38.49 -3.94
N SER A 79 -6.76 37.84 -4.43
CA SER A 79 -8.05 38.49 -4.58
C SER A 79 -8.78 38.31 -3.26
N GLN A 80 -8.14 38.73 -2.17
CA GLN A 80 -8.91 39.44 -1.18
C GLN A 80 -9.39 40.69 -1.94
N ARG A 81 -10.59 40.60 -2.53
CA ARG A 81 -11.42 41.81 -2.58
C ARG A 81 -11.61 42.16 -1.12
N VAL A 82 -10.67 42.95 -0.59
CA VAL A 82 -11.01 43.94 0.41
C VAL A 82 -12.08 44.76 -0.31
N LEU A 83 -13.35 44.42 -0.05
CA LEU A 83 -14.37 45.46 -0.08
C LEU A 83 -13.83 46.48 0.91
N TYR A 84 -13.28 47.57 0.41
CA TYR A 84 -13.22 48.78 1.19
C TYR A 84 -14.68 49.06 1.52
N THR A 85 -15.08 48.68 2.72
CA THR A 85 -16.24 49.26 3.38
C THR A 85 -15.99 50.75 3.33
N SER A 86 -16.71 51.42 2.43
CA SER A 86 -16.82 52.87 2.46
C SER A 86 -17.28 53.26 3.86
N ALA A 87 -16.64 54.30 4.38
CA ALA A 87 -17.04 55.07 5.55
C ALA A 87 -16.80 54.39 6.91
N ASN A 88 -15.55 54.50 7.36
CA ASN A 88 -15.20 55.14 8.63
C ASN A 88 -16.29 55.10 9.72
N GLY A 89 -16.12 54.22 10.70
CA GLY A 89 -16.56 54.53 12.05
C GLY A 89 -15.86 55.82 12.51
N TYR A 90 -16.67 56.83 12.83
CA TYR A 90 -16.30 58.15 13.36
C TYR A 90 -15.48 58.00 14.66
N PRO A 91 -14.43 58.82 14.87
CA PRO A 91 -14.56 60.05 15.68
C PRO A 91 -13.75 61.20 15.04
N THR A 92 -14.03 62.49 15.22
CA THR A 92 -13.75 63.29 16.42
C THR A 92 -14.55 64.60 16.45
N THR A 93 -14.82 65.04 17.67
CA THR A 93 -15.31 66.34 18.13
C THR A 93 -14.52 67.56 17.59
N ASN A 94 -15.23 68.67 17.30
CA ASN A 94 -14.92 70.09 17.64
C ASN A 94 -15.13 71.12 16.50
N GLY A 95 -15.72 72.27 16.87
CA GLY A 95 -15.70 73.56 16.14
C GLY A 95 -16.99 73.86 15.37
N VAL A 96 -17.95 74.66 15.87
CA VAL A 96 -17.99 76.16 15.81
C VAL A 96 -17.66 76.63 14.38
N SER A 97 -18.55 77.24 13.59
CA SER A 97 -19.51 78.34 13.84
C SER A 97 -20.56 78.33 12.73
#